data_AF-A0A535KX09-F1
#
_entry.id   AF-A0A535KX09-F1
#
_cell.length_a   1.000
_cell.length_b   1.000
_cell.length_c   1.000
_cell.angle_alpha   90.00
_cell.angle_beta   90.00
_cell.angle_gamma   90.00
#
_symmetry.space_group_name_H-M   'P 1'
#
loop_
_entity.id
_entity.type
_entity.pdbx_description
1 polymer ?
#
loop_
_entity_poly.entity_id
_entity_poly.type
_entity_poly.pdbx_seq_one_letter_code
_entity_poly.pdbx_strand_id
1 'polypeptide(L)' 'MNVILKVILAVYNFFVGDLVILIGVVLTMVILALINFVGALAPLRGGSGIILIVGVLATLVATLGREVLRPENKQKA' A
#
# COMPACT_ATOMS: atom_id res chain seq x y z
N MET A 1 28.40 -4.93 -6.56
CA MET A 1 27.16 -4.12 -6.64
C MET A 1 27.24 -3.04 -5.57
N ASN A 2 27.23 -1.76 -5.95
CA ASN A 2 27.32 -0.65 -4.99
C ASN A 2 26.18 -0.75 -3.97
N VAL A 3 26.49 -0.48 -2.69
CA VAL A 3 25.54 -0.56 -1.56
C VAL A 3 24.27 0.27 -1.83
N ILE A 4 24.43 1.43 -2.46
CA ILE A 4 23.32 2.31 -2.87
C ILE A 4 22.34 1.59 -3.80
N LEU A 5 22.85 0.81 -4.76
CA LEU A 5 22.02 0.08 -5.71
C LEU A 5 21.20 -1.03 -5.03
N LYS A 6 21.77 -1.67 -4.00
CA LYS A 6 21.07 -2.69 -3.19
C LYS A 6 19.87 -2.10 -2.46
N VAL A 7 20.06 -0.93 -1.84
CA VAL A 7 18.98 -0.25 -1.10
C VAL A 7 17.86 0.16 -2.05
N ILE A 8 18.19 0.77 -3.18
CA ILE A 8 17.19 1.17 -4.18
C ILE A 8 16.42 -0.04 -4.71
N LEU A 9 17.11 -1.14 -5.01
CA LEU A 9 16.47 -2.36 -5.50
C LEU A 9 15.54 -2.99 -4.44
N ALA A 10 15.94 -2.98 -3.17
CA ALA A 10 15.10 -3.48 -2.08
C ALA A 10 13.84 -2.64 -1.93
N VAL A 11 13.95 -1.31 -1.99
CA VAL A 11 12.79 -0.41 -1.96
C VAL A 11 11.90 -0.64 -3.18
N TYR A 12 12.46 -0.79 -4.38
CA TYR A 12 11.68 -1.09 -5.58
C TYR A 12 10.92 -2.42 -5.44
N ASN A 13 11.60 -3.46 -4.96
CA ASN A 13 11.00 -4.77 -4.80
C ASN A 13 9.93 -4.78 -3.69
N PHE A 14 10.07 -3.93 -2.68
CA PHE A 14 9.04 -3.68 -1.68
C PHE A 14 7.79 -3.05 -2.31
N PHE A 15 7.93 -1.90 -3.00
CA PHE A 15 6.80 -1.17 -3.57
C PHE A 15 6.09 -1.90 -4.73
N VAL A 16 6.85 -2.58 -5.58
CA VAL A 16 6.35 -3.19 -6.83
C VAL A 16 6.16 -4.70 -6.70
N GLY A 17 6.98 -5.37 -5.88
CA GLY A 17 6.97 -6.82 -5.72
C GLY A 17 6.02 -7.33 -4.65
N ASP A 18 5.52 -6.48 -3.74
CA ASP A 18 4.63 -6.91 -2.67
C ASP A 18 3.14 -6.84 -3.06
N LEU A 19 2.49 -8.02 -3.03
CA LEU A 19 1.08 -8.19 -3.36
C LEU A 19 0.14 -7.41 -2.41
N VAL A 20 0.55 -7.14 -1.17
CA VAL A 20 -0.27 -6.39 -0.20
C VAL A 20 -0.34 -4.92 -0.58
N ILE A 21 0.76 -4.34 -1.08
CA ILE A 21 0.73 -2.97 -1.63
C ILE A 21 -0.20 -2.90 -2.83
N LEU A 22 -0.09 -3.86 -3.74
CA LEU A 22 -0.97 -3.92 -4.91
C LEU A 22 -2.45 -3.95 -4.48
N ILE A 23 -2.81 -4.85 -3.55
CA ILE A 23 -4.19 -4.97 -3.06
C ILE A 23 -4.65 -3.70 -2.33
N GLY A 24 -3.83 -3.13 -1.45
CA GLY A 24 -4.23 -1.95 -0.68
C GLY A 24 -4.38 -0.70 -1.54
N VAL A 25 -3.53 -0.51 -2.56
CA VAL A 25 -3.67 0.60 -3.52
C VAL A 25 -4.91 0.42 -4.39
N VAL A 26 -5.17 -0.80 -4.90
CA VAL A 26 -6.39 -1.10 -5.67
C VAL A 26 -7.65 -0.85 -4.82
N LEU A 27 -7.66 -1.31 -3.57
CA LEU A 27 -8.78 -1.08 -2.66
C LEU A 27 -9.03 0.42 -2.42
N THR A 28 -7.96 1.19 -2.21
CA THR A 28 -8.03 2.64 -2.03
C THR A 28 -8.61 3.32 -3.27
N MET A 29 -8.18 2.91 -4.48
CA MET A 29 -8.71 3.38 -5.76
C MET A 29 -10.21 3.06 -5.91
N VAL A 30 -10.65 1.86 -5.54
CA VAL A 30 -12.07 1.47 -5.58
C VAL A 30 -12.90 2.33 -4.63
N ILE A 31 -12.42 2.60 -3.41
CA ILE A 31 -13.10 3.46 -2.44
C ILE A 31 -13.29 4.88 -3.00
N LEU A 32 -12.25 5.44 -3.63
CA LEU A 32 -12.34 6.77 -4.24
C LEU A 32 -13.26 6.80 -5.45
N ALA A 33 -13.25 5.74 -6.26
CA ALA A 33 -14.19 5.59 -7.36
C ALA A 33 -15.62 5.58 -6.84
N LEU A 34 -15.91 4.85 -5.75
CA LEU A 34 -17.22 4.84 -5.11
C LEU A 34 -17.61 6.23 -4.57
N ILE A 35 -16.70 6.95 -3.92
CA ILE A 35 -16.94 8.32 -3.44
C ILE A 35 -17.26 9.27 -4.62
N ASN A 36 -16.61 9.08 -5.76
CA ASN A 36 -16.85 9.90 -6.95
C ASN A 36 -18.12 9.51 -7.72
N PHE A 37 -18.53 8.25 -7.73
CA PHE A 37 -19.73 7.81 -8.46
C PHE A 37 -21.02 7.86 -7.64
N VAL A 38 -20.95 7.70 -6.32
CA VAL A 38 -22.14 7.67 -5.44
C VAL A 38 -22.48 9.09 -4.97
N GLY A 39 -23.62 9.62 -5.43
CA GLY A 39 -24.09 10.97 -5.09
C GLY A 39 -24.28 11.22 -3.58
N ALA A 40 -24.54 10.17 -2.80
CA ALA A 40 -24.65 10.26 -1.34
C ALA A 40 -23.31 10.59 -0.65
N LEU A 41 -22.17 10.35 -1.31
CA LEU A 41 -20.83 10.68 -0.80
C LEU A 41 -20.29 12.00 -1.38
N ALA A 42 -21.13 12.79 -2.06
CA ALA A 42 -20.77 14.11 -2.57
C ALA A 42 -20.09 15.05 -1.53
N PRO A 43 -20.49 15.08 -0.23
CA PRO A 43 -19.80 15.91 0.76
C PRO A 43 -18.37 15.45 1.06
N LEU A 44 -18.09 14.16 0.88
CA LEU A 44 -16.78 13.54 1.13
C LEU A 44 -15.80 13.73 -0.02
N ARG A 45 -16.26 14.17 -1.21
CA ARG A 45 -15.40 14.41 -2.38
C ARG A 45 -14.32 15.46 -2.12
N GLY A 46 -14.61 16.47 -1.29
CA GLY A 46 -13.63 17.47 -0.87
C GLY A 46 -12.46 16.91 -0.04
N GLY A 47 -12.67 15.75 0.62
CA GLY A 47 -11.66 15.04 1.41
C GLY A 47 -10.99 13.87 0.69
N SER A 48 -11.30 13.65 -0.59
CA SER A 48 -10.78 12.52 -1.38
C SER A 48 -9.25 12.41 -1.37
N GLY A 49 -8.54 13.55 -1.37
CA GLY A 49 -7.08 13.59 -1.24
C GLY A 49 -6.58 13.05 0.11
N ILE A 50 -7.28 13.34 1.21
CA ILE A 50 -6.93 12.82 2.55
C ILE A 50 -7.15 11.31 2.59
N ILE A 51 -8.23 10.83 1.98
CA ILE A 51 -8.56 9.41 1.92
C ILE A 51 -7.48 8.64 1.13
N LEU A 52 -6.97 9.22 0.04
CA LEU A 52 -5.81 8.69 -0.67
C LEU A 52 -4.58 8.58 0.23
N ILE A 53 -4.22 9.66 0.90
CA ILE A 53 -3.03 9.71 1.76
C ILE A 53 -3.14 8.68 2.88
N VAL A 54 -4.27 8.63 3.57
CA VAL A 54 -4.50 7.69 4.67
C VAL A 54 -4.54 6.25 4.17
N GLY A 55 -5.21 5.97 3.05
CA GLY A 55 -5.28 4.63 2.46
C GLY A 55 -3.91 4.10 2.04
N VAL A 56 -3.10 4.94 1.40
CA VAL A 56 -1.72 4.60 1.03
C VAL A 56 -0.85 4.39 2.27
N LEU A 57 -0.90 5.29 3.26
CA LEU A 57 -0.13 5.13 4.50
C LEU A 57 -0.52 3.86 5.26
N ALA A 58 -1.82 3.57 5.39
CA ALA A 58 -2.30 2.35 6.02
C ALA A 58 -1.79 1.10 5.30
N THR A 59 -1.79 1.11 3.95
CA THR A 59 -1.27 0.03 3.13
C THR A 59 0.23 -0.17 3.35
N LEU A 60 1.01 0.92 3.35
CA LEU A 60 2.45 0.85 3.59
C LEU A 60 2.79 0.35 4.99
N VAL A 61 2.07 0.81 6.02
CA VAL A 61 2.23 0.33 7.39
C VAL A 61 1.84 -1.15 7.51
N ALA A 62 0.78 -1.58 6.84
CA ALA A 62 0.38 -2.99 6.81
C ALA A 62 1.44 -3.86 6.13
N THR A 63 2.03 -3.41 5.02
CA THR A 63 3.09 -4.15 4.34
C THR A 63 4.40 -4.15 5.12
N LEU A 64 4.86 -3.01 5.64
CA LEU A 64 6.03 -2.92 6.52
C LEU A 64 5.83 -3.79 7.76
N GLY A 65 4.65 -3.72 8.37
CA GLY A 65 4.26 -4.56 9.49
C GLY A 65 4.36 -6.04 9.12
N ARG A 66 3.84 -6.45 7.96
CA ARG A 66 3.96 -7.83 7.48
C ARG A 66 5.41 -8.25 7.26
N GLU A 67 6.26 -7.41 6.66
CA GLU A 67 7.66 -7.76 6.45
C GLU A 67 8.48 -7.82 7.75
N VAL A 68 8.22 -6.93 8.69
CA VAL A 68 8.91 -6.90 9.99
C VAL A 68 8.39 -7.99 10.94
N LEU A 69 7.08 -8.26 10.93
CA LEU A 69 6.45 -9.28 11.78
C LEU A 69 6.53 -10.68 11.19
N ARG A 70 6.80 -10.86 9.89
CA ARG A 70 7.06 -12.18 9.30
C ARG A 70 8.47 -12.57 9.74
N PRO A 71 8.61 -13.32 10.84
CA PRO A 71 9.91 -13.83 11.18
C PRO A 71 10.24 -14.81 10.06
N GLU A 72 11.51 -14.99 9.79
CA GLU A 72 12.04 -16.06 8.95
C GLU A 72 11.71 -17.45 9.56
N ASN A 73 10.44 -17.81 9.69
CA ASN A 73 10.03 -19.10 10.18
C ASN A 73 9.94 -20.07 9.01
N LYS A 74 11.09 -20.70 8.77
CA LYS A 74 11.27 -22.06 8.24
C LYS A 74 10.61 -22.36 6.90
N GLN A 75 11.37 -22.14 5.83
CA GLN A 75 11.36 -23.09 4.71
C GLN A 75 12.37 -24.23 5.01
N LYS A 76 12.08 -24.99 6.07
CA LYS A 76 12.55 -26.37 6.26
C LYS A 76 11.29 -27.21 6.53
N ALA A 77 10.72 -27.74 5.48
CA ALA A 77 9.92 -28.96 5.46
C ALA A 77 10.04 -29.52 4.04
#